data_AF-A0A238FFJ0-F1
#
_entry.id   AF-A0A238FFJ0-F1
#
_cell.length_a   1.000
_cell.length_b   1.000
_cell.length_c   1.000
_cell.angle_alpha   90.00
_cell.angle_beta   90.00
_cell.angle_gamma   90.00
#
_symmetry.space_group_name_H-M   'P 1'
#
loop_
_entity.id
_entity.type
_entity.pdbx_description
1 polymer ?
#
loop_
_entity_poly.entity_id
_entity_poly.type
_entity_poly.pdbx_seq_one_letter_code
_entity_poly.pdbx_strand_id
1 'polypeptide(L)'
;MATAPSRPPDFRSSAGKDDPFAGWDTTPLLMQSLPSDGPLNDTSGEDTGHNTLAALQALAYDGSPSEIAQEFRDQGNQLFKQRKFKDAIGFYSRALDELGKDLSVEEKRTLWSNRAAANLELANYGSCLRDVAQVLGAPQTYYPEPTPEAWKRTDAKALLRSARALLGLDRLDEALDSLLRLQVFEEHLGEAKLDSGKKWREQVQTKIQLKERLDLEKKEKERRRKEEEEALILAMSLRGVALPKITASKPLFSECPSDVRPPHFDPDSLPPSSSPTIPLLSAKGGAADSSAAGVKWTAPPPETSLIFPIFLMMPLSDPPTRDLCLEFHTAATFGDLLASMDQDPSTTAMYIATKKGRVLKVGNKLTLGKVLVAAAGEAGDDGWELKEGWALELVAVPKGPRGEDWIGKWKKDVKADVRPLI
;
A
#
# COMPACT_ATOMS: atom_id res chain seq x y z
N MET A 1 -3.60 32.03 31.54
CA MET A 1 -2.63 32.74 32.41
C MET A 1 -1.27 32.07 32.29
N ALA A 2 -0.36 32.69 31.55
CA ALA A 2 1.08 32.48 31.65
C ALA A 2 1.74 33.73 31.02
N THR A 3 2.33 34.55 31.89
CA THR A 3 2.92 35.86 31.64
C THR A 3 4.28 35.73 30.95
N ALA A 4 4.47 36.44 29.84
CA ALA A 4 5.79 36.67 29.25
C ALA A 4 6.60 37.65 30.13
N PRO A 5 7.94 37.50 30.23
CA PRO A 5 8.79 38.37 31.04
C PRO A 5 8.91 39.78 30.44
N SER A 6 8.90 40.79 31.31
CA SER A 6 9.01 42.20 30.96
C SER A 6 10.38 42.55 30.37
N ARG A 7 10.37 43.34 29.30
CA ARG A 7 11.54 43.97 28.67
C ARG A 7 12.28 44.87 29.70
N PRO A 8 13.63 44.88 29.72
CA PRO A 8 14.38 45.78 30.60
C PRO A 8 14.12 47.25 30.22
N PRO A 9 14.29 48.20 31.16
CA PRO A 9 14.00 49.60 30.91
C PRO A 9 14.91 50.17 29.83
N ASP A 10 14.32 50.89 28.88
CA ASP A 10 15.07 51.69 27.90
C ASP A 10 15.90 52.72 28.68
N PHE A 11 17.23 52.60 28.62
CA PHE A 11 18.15 53.67 28.99
C PHE A 11 17.96 54.82 28.00
N ARG A 12 16.95 55.66 28.22
CA ARG A 12 16.89 56.98 27.60
C ARG A 12 17.95 57.85 28.27
N SER A 13 19.15 57.90 27.69
CA SER A 13 20.01 59.06 27.89
C SER A 13 19.31 60.24 27.24
N SER A 14 18.91 61.23 28.06
CA SER A 14 18.53 62.54 27.56
C SER A 14 19.79 63.20 27.00
N ALA A 15 20.05 63.04 25.70
CA ALA A 15 21.14 63.73 25.03
C ALA A 15 20.83 65.23 25.05
N GLY A 16 21.60 65.97 25.86
CA GLY A 16 21.70 67.42 25.75
C GLY A 16 22.30 67.80 24.40
N LYS A 17 22.12 69.06 23.98
CA LYS A 17 22.48 69.57 22.64
C LYS A 17 23.97 69.50 22.25
N ASP A 18 24.83 68.88 23.06
CA ASP A 18 26.28 68.76 22.85
C ASP A 18 26.76 67.29 23.03
N ASP A 19 26.08 66.31 22.41
CA ASP A 19 26.56 64.92 22.34
C ASP A 19 27.38 64.69 21.06
N PRO A 20 28.70 64.40 21.15
CA PRO A 20 29.58 64.20 19.99
C PRO A 20 29.25 62.95 19.16
N PHE A 21 28.35 62.07 19.64
CA PHE A 21 27.93 60.86 18.95
C PHE A 21 26.54 60.93 18.32
N ALA A 22 25.83 62.06 18.44
CA ALA A 22 24.49 62.23 17.86
C ALA A 22 24.44 62.06 16.32
N GLY A 23 25.58 62.22 15.62
CA GLY A 23 25.70 61.97 14.18
C GLY A 23 25.95 60.50 13.80
N TRP A 24 26.11 59.60 14.76
CA TRP A 24 26.41 58.19 14.48
C TRP A 24 25.15 57.40 14.09
N ASP A 25 23.98 57.79 14.58
CA ASP A 25 22.69 57.18 14.21
C ASP A 25 22.31 57.43 12.74
N THR A 26 23.00 58.36 12.06
CA THR A 26 22.86 58.62 10.62
C THR A 26 23.97 57.98 9.78
N THR A 27 24.97 57.33 10.39
CA THR A 27 25.97 56.55 9.65
C THR A 27 25.42 55.16 9.29
N PRO A 28 25.58 54.68 8.04
CA PRO A 28 24.91 53.46 7.56
C PRO A 28 25.23 52.19 8.36
N LEU A 29 26.38 52.16 9.05
CA LEU A 29 26.84 51.02 9.83
C LEU A 29 26.15 50.92 11.21
N LEU A 30 25.54 52.01 11.70
CA LEU A 30 25.05 52.16 13.08
C LEU A 30 23.60 52.65 13.17
N MET A 31 22.90 52.72 12.03
CA MET A 31 21.54 53.25 11.92
C MET A 31 20.53 52.36 12.67
N GLN A 32 19.89 52.91 13.70
CA GLN A 32 18.96 52.16 14.56
C GLN A 32 17.52 52.05 14.00
N SER A 33 17.15 52.91 13.05
CA SER A 33 15.84 52.87 12.38
C SER A 33 15.86 53.62 11.04
N LEU A 34 15.10 53.14 10.05
CA LEU A 34 14.90 53.80 8.76
C LEU A 34 14.13 55.13 8.91
N PRO A 35 14.38 56.16 8.07
CA PRO A 35 13.66 57.43 8.14
C PRO A 35 12.20 57.19 7.75
N SER A 36 11.23 57.60 8.58
CA SER A 36 9.82 57.52 8.21
C SER A 36 9.46 58.67 7.29
N ASP A 37 8.81 58.33 6.17
CA ASP A 37 8.36 59.24 5.10
C ASP A 37 7.74 60.54 5.63
N GLY A 38 8.45 61.66 5.45
CA GLY A 38 7.96 63.01 5.60
C GLY A 38 7.73 63.65 4.23
N PRO A 39 6.78 64.62 4.10
CA PRO A 39 6.22 64.98 2.81
C PRO A 39 7.21 65.75 1.93
N LEU A 40 7.27 65.29 0.69
CA LEU A 40 7.71 65.93 -0.54
C LEU A 40 7.94 67.45 -0.45
N ASN A 41 9.19 67.89 -0.64
CA ASN A 41 9.44 69.05 -1.48
C ASN A 41 10.82 69.00 -2.16
N ASP A 42 10.80 69.32 -3.45
CA ASP A 42 11.89 69.71 -4.35
C ASP A 42 12.98 68.70 -4.73
N THR A 43 12.75 68.14 -5.92
CA THR A 43 13.70 67.96 -7.04
C THR A 43 15.05 67.29 -6.75
N SER A 44 15.22 66.09 -7.32
CA SER A 44 16.40 65.21 -7.39
C SER A 44 16.64 64.33 -6.16
N GLY A 45 16.18 63.07 -6.21
CA GLY A 45 16.57 62.07 -5.22
C GLY A 45 15.66 60.87 -4.98
N GLU A 46 14.98 60.32 -5.99
CA GLU A 46 14.37 58.97 -5.86
C GLU A 46 15.44 57.86 -5.85
N ASP A 47 16.68 58.22 -6.13
CA ASP A 47 17.78 57.29 -6.34
C ASP A 47 18.52 56.93 -5.05
N THR A 48 18.44 57.71 -3.96
CA THR A 48 19.35 57.51 -2.80
C THR A 48 19.03 56.27 -1.96
N GLY A 49 17.75 55.88 -1.80
CA GLY A 49 17.37 54.65 -1.08
C GLY A 49 17.63 53.38 -1.90
N HIS A 50 17.32 53.43 -3.21
CA HIS A 50 17.62 52.34 -4.14
C HIS A 50 19.13 52.22 -4.38
N ASN A 51 19.85 53.34 -4.47
CA ASN A 51 21.31 53.36 -4.66
C ASN A 51 22.07 52.99 -3.40
N THR A 52 21.55 53.21 -2.19
CA THR A 52 22.19 52.74 -0.96
C THR A 52 21.99 51.23 -0.75
N LEU A 53 20.80 50.68 -1.01
CA LEU A 53 20.58 49.23 -1.04
C LEU A 53 21.35 48.57 -2.19
N ALA A 54 21.37 49.18 -3.38
CA ALA A 54 22.14 48.70 -4.52
C ALA A 54 23.66 48.85 -4.29
N ALA A 55 24.12 49.89 -3.57
CA ALA A 55 25.52 50.04 -3.18
C ALA A 55 25.92 49.06 -2.08
N LEU A 56 25.02 48.75 -1.13
CA LEU A 56 25.22 47.68 -0.13
C LEU A 56 25.23 46.30 -0.77
N GLN A 57 24.36 46.05 -1.75
CA GLN A 57 24.42 44.86 -2.59
C GLN A 57 25.73 44.83 -3.38
N ALA A 58 26.12 45.92 -4.05
CA ALA A 58 27.37 45.99 -4.81
C ALA A 58 28.61 45.77 -3.93
N LEU A 59 28.62 46.27 -2.69
CA LEU A 59 29.66 46.01 -1.69
C LEU A 59 29.71 44.54 -1.24
N ALA A 60 28.56 43.84 -1.24
CA ALA A 60 28.49 42.40 -0.98
C ALA A 60 28.93 41.56 -2.20
N TYR A 61 28.98 42.13 -3.40
CA TYR A 61 29.45 41.50 -4.65
C TYR A 61 30.83 42.02 -5.10
N ASP A 62 31.67 42.50 -4.17
CA ASP A 62 33.00 43.05 -4.50
C ASP A 62 34.08 41.94 -4.64
N GLY A 63 33.78 40.95 -5.50
CA GLY A 63 34.63 39.78 -5.77
C GLY A 63 34.35 39.18 -7.14
N SER A 64 35.28 38.38 -7.67
CA SER A 64 35.05 37.66 -8.93
C SER A 64 33.89 36.66 -8.77
N PRO A 65 33.11 36.35 -9.84
CA PRO A 65 31.99 35.41 -9.76
C PRO A 65 32.37 34.04 -9.15
N SER A 66 33.61 33.59 -9.34
CA SER A 66 34.15 32.36 -8.75
C SER A 66 34.34 32.48 -7.22
N GLU A 67 34.88 33.60 -6.74
CA GLU A 67 35.07 33.84 -5.30
C GLU A 67 33.73 33.90 -4.55
N ILE A 68 32.74 34.58 -5.13
CA ILE A 68 31.40 34.69 -4.54
C ILE A 68 30.71 33.32 -4.52
N ALA A 69 30.83 32.52 -5.58
CA ALA A 69 30.30 31.16 -5.60
C ALA A 69 31.01 30.23 -4.60
N GLN A 70 32.31 30.42 -4.39
CA GLN A 70 33.08 29.70 -3.39
C GLN A 70 32.58 30.04 -1.97
N GLU A 71 32.31 31.32 -1.68
CA GLU A 71 31.75 31.73 -0.39
C GLU A 71 30.36 31.11 -0.16
N PHE A 72 29.45 31.17 -1.14
CA PHE A 72 28.14 30.51 -1.03
C PHE A 72 28.27 28.99 -0.85
N ARG A 73 29.21 28.36 -1.55
CA ARG A 73 29.50 26.94 -1.39
C ARG A 73 29.98 26.62 0.02
N ASP A 74 30.87 27.44 0.59
CA ASP A 74 31.44 27.21 1.91
C ASP A 74 30.42 27.44 3.02
N GLN A 75 29.59 28.48 2.93
CA GLN A 75 28.44 28.69 3.80
C GLN A 75 27.46 27.51 3.73
N GLY A 76 27.14 27.04 2.52
CA GLY A 76 26.33 25.84 2.29
C GLY A 76 26.95 24.58 2.91
N ASN A 77 28.27 24.39 2.80
CA ASN A 77 28.99 23.26 3.38
C ASN A 77 28.97 23.30 4.91
N GLN A 78 29.09 24.48 5.52
CA GLN A 78 28.99 24.66 6.97
C GLN A 78 27.60 24.27 7.47
N LEU A 79 26.54 24.73 6.80
CA LEU A 79 25.16 24.39 7.14
C LEU A 79 24.86 22.91 6.91
N PHE A 80 25.42 22.32 5.86
CA PHE A 80 25.34 20.88 5.60
C PHE A 80 25.95 20.07 6.74
N LYS A 81 27.14 20.47 7.24
CA LYS A 81 27.77 19.85 8.42
C LYS A 81 26.92 20.00 9.69
N GLN A 82 26.22 21.12 9.84
CA GLN A 82 25.25 21.36 10.93
C GLN A 82 23.91 20.63 10.74
N ARG A 83 23.75 19.81 9.69
CA ARG A 83 22.50 19.11 9.32
C ARG A 83 21.34 20.05 8.98
N LYS A 84 21.60 21.33 8.71
CA LYS A 84 20.63 22.32 8.23
C LYS A 84 20.52 22.24 6.70
N PHE A 85 19.99 21.12 6.21
CA PHE A 85 20.00 20.79 4.79
C PHE A 85 19.15 21.74 3.94
N LYS A 86 18.02 22.22 4.47
CA LYS A 86 17.13 23.15 3.75
C LYS A 86 17.81 24.48 3.48
N ASP A 87 18.51 25.02 4.47
CA ASP A 87 19.25 26.28 4.34
C ASP A 87 20.44 26.09 3.40
N ALA A 88 21.17 24.98 3.53
CA ALA A 88 22.26 24.63 2.63
C ALA A 88 21.82 24.56 1.15
N ILE A 89 20.65 23.98 0.86
CA ILE A 89 20.05 23.98 -0.49
C ILE A 89 19.81 25.42 -0.97
N GLY A 90 19.34 26.30 -0.09
CA GLY A 90 19.15 27.72 -0.41
C GLY A 90 20.43 28.38 -0.91
N PHE A 91 21.55 28.20 -0.18
CA PHE A 91 22.84 28.76 -0.57
C PHE A 91 23.39 28.17 -1.87
N TYR A 92 23.30 26.85 -2.07
CA TYR A 92 23.73 26.24 -3.33
C TYR A 92 22.88 26.68 -4.52
N SER A 93 21.56 26.85 -4.33
CA SER A 93 20.68 27.32 -5.39
C SER A 93 20.96 28.78 -5.75
N ARG A 94 21.18 29.67 -4.77
CA ARG A 94 21.60 31.06 -5.06
C ARG A 94 22.88 31.12 -5.89
N ALA A 95 23.89 30.34 -5.52
CA ALA A 95 25.13 30.25 -6.30
C ALA A 95 24.89 29.79 -7.75
N LEU A 96 23.98 28.82 -7.96
CA LEU A 96 23.64 28.32 -9.29
C LEU A 96 22.75 29.28 -10.10
N ASP A 97 21.84 29.99 -9.45
CA ASP A 97 20.86 30.86 -10.11
C ASP A 97 21.47 32.22 -10.46
N GLU A 98 22.29 32.80 -9.56
CA GLU A 98 22.89 34.12 -9.73
C GLU A 98 24.19 34.08 -10.55
N LEU A 99 25.04 33.08 -10.31
CA LEU A 99 26.41 33.02 -10.87
C LEU A 99 26.57 31.88 -11.89
N GLY A 100 25.54 31.05 -12.07
CA GLY A 100 25.60 29.85 -12.90
C GLY A 100 25.82 30.08 -14.39
N LYS A 101 25.88 31.31 -14.90
CA LYS A 101 26.34 31.58 -16.27
C LYS A 101 27.85 31.76 -16.32
N ASP A 102 28.40 32.51 -15.38
CA ASP A 102 29.80 32.94 -15.35
C ASP A 102 30.75 31.92 -14.69
N LEU A 103 30.19 30.93 -13.99
CA LEU A 103 30.97 29.85 -13.37
C LEU A 103 31.56 28.86 -14.37
N SER A 104 32.68 28.22 -13.98
CA SER A 104 33.23 27.06 -14.66
C SER A 104 32.29 25.86 -14.56
N VAL A 105 32.37 24.94 -15.54
CA VAL A 105 31.63 23.67 -15.52
C VAL A 105 31.96 22.86 -14.25
N GLU A 106 33.19 22.91 -13.76
CA GLU A 106 33.61 22.19 -12.55
C GLU A 106 32.92 22.69 -11.28
N GLU A 107 32.82 24.01 -11.14
CA GLU A 107 32.18 24.66 -10.00
C GLU A 107 30.68 24.36 -9.98
N LYS A 108 30.03 24.45 -11.16
CA LYS A 108 28.62 24.09 -11.32
C LYS A 108 28.36 22.63 -10.96
N ARG A 109 29.20 21.69 -11.45
CA ARG A 109 29.08 20.26 -11.11
C ARG A 109 29.23 20.01 -9.63
N THR A 110 30.15 20.72 -8.97
CA THR A 110 30.32 20.59 -7.52
C THR A 110 29.11 21.11 -6.74
N LEU A 111 28.57 22.27 -7.13
CA LEU A 111 27.36 22.84 -6.56
C LEU A 111 26.15 21.92 -6.74
N TRP A 112 25.91 21.38 -7.94
CA TRP A 112 24.85 20.40 -8.18
C TRP A 112 25.04 19.13 -7.36
N SER A 113 26.27 18.61 -7.26
CA SER A 113 26.59 17.44 -6.42
C SER A 113 26.32 17.69 -4.93
N ASN A 114 26.63 18.88 -4.42
CA ASN A 114 26.38 19.25 -3.02
C ASN A 114 24.89 19.50 -2.75
N ARG A 115 24.18 20.15 -3.68
CA ARG A 115 22.73 20.31 -3.61
C ARG A 115 21.99 18.97 -3.66
N ALA A 116 22.45 18.05 -4.51
CA ALA A 116 21.94 16.68 -4.56
C ALA A 116 22.13 15.97 -3.21
N ALA A 117 23.30 16.12 -2.58
CA ALA A 117 23.55 15.53 -1.26
C ALA A 117 22.57 16.05 -0.20
N ALA A 118 22.32 17.36 -0.16
CA ALA A 118 21.37 17.96 0.78
C ALA A 118 19.93 17.53 0.50
N ASN A 119 19.54 17.46 -0.76
CA ASN A 119 18.23 16.93 -1.17
C ASN A 119 18.04 15.46 -0.79
N LEU A 120 19.10 14.65 -0.90
CA LEU A 120 19.05 13.23 -0.52
C LEU A 120 18.80 13.05 0.98
N GLU A 121 19.45 13.83 1.83
CA GLU A 121 19.26 13.77 3.29
C GLU A 121 17.87 14.28 3.72
N LEU A 122 17.22 15.15 2.93
CA LEU A 122 15.83 15.56 3.12
C LEU A 122 14.79 14.62 2.50
N ALA A 123 15.21 13.49 1.92
CA ALA A 123 14.35 12.58 1.16
C ALA A 123 13.66 13.22 -0.06
N ASN A 124 14.19 14.33 -0.58
CA ASN A 124 13.74 14.97 -1.81
C ASN A 124 14.34 14.25 -3.02
N TYR A 125 13.96 12.99 -3.22
CA TYR A 125 14.60 12.10 -4.20
C TYR A 125 14.49 12.59 -5.64
N GLY A 126 13.34 13.16 -6.04
CA GLY A 126 13.15 13.72 -7.40
C GLY A 126 14.10 14.88 -7.69
N SER A 127 14.27 15.81 -6.75
CA SER A 127 15.20 16.93 -6.88
C SER A 127 16.66 16.46 -6.88
N CYS A 128 17.00 15.48 -6.03
CA CYS A 128 18.31 14.85 -6.04
C CYS A 128 18.64 14.25 -7.41
N LEU A 129 17.71 13.51 -8.02
CA LEU A 129 17.92 12.89 -9.33
C LEU A 129 18.06 13.91 -10.45
N ARG A 130 17.33 15.03 -10.39
CA ARG A 130 17.49 16.14 -11.35
C ARG A 130 18.88 16.75 -11.25
N ASP A 131 19.36 17.00 -10.03
CA ASP A 131 20.71 17.55 -9.81
C ASP A 131 21.80 16.57 -10.25
N VAL A 132 21.65 15.28 -9.97
CA VAL A 132 22.58 14.24 -10.46
C VAL A 132 22.57 14.16 -11.97
N ALA A 133 21.42 14.28 -12.63
CA ALA A 133 21.35 14.30 -14.08
C ALA A 133 22.10 15.48 -14.70
N GLN A 134 22.13 16.66 -14.04
CA GLN A 134 22.97 17.78 -14.48
C GLN A 134 24.47 17.48 -14.34
N VAL A 135 24.86 16.76 -13.28
CA VAL A 135 26.27 16.38 -13.05
C VAL A 135 26.75 15.36 -14.10
N LEU A 136 25.92 14.36 -14.42
CA LEU A 136 26.25 13.26 -15.33
C LEU A 136 25.96 13.57 -16.80
N GLY A 137 25.05 14.52 -17.08
CA GLY A 137 24.58 14.87 -18.43
C GLY A 137 25.37 15.96 -19.13
N ALA A 138 26.41 16.52 -18.49
CA ALA A 138 27.28 17.50 -19.13
C ALA A 138 27.94 16.87 -20.37
N PRO A 139 27.81 17.47 -21.58
CA PRO A 139 28.20 16.82 -22.82
C PRO A 139 29.70 16.48 -22.87
N GLN A 140 30.00 15.28 -23.38
CA GLN A 140 31.35 14.77 -23.67
C GLN A 140 32.19 15.77 -24.50
N THR A 141 31.57 16.68 -25.25
CA THR A 141 32.22 17.73 -26.06
C THR A 141 33.03 18.73 -25.22
N TYR A 142 32.78 18.82 -23.91
CA TYR A 142 33.52 19.65 -22.96
C TYR A 142 34.50 18.83 -22.11
N TYR A 143 34.78 17.56 -22.44
CA TYR A 143 35.85 16.78 -21.81
C TYR A 143 37.18 17.22 -22.46
N PRO A 144 38.03 18.00 -21.78
CA PRO A 144 39.41 18.08 -22.20
C PRO A 144 40.00 16.69 -21.95
N GLU A 145 40.60 16.05 -22.94
CA GLU A 145 41.51 14.96 -22.63
C GLU A 145 42.84 15.57 -22.16
N PRO A 146 43.33 15.22 -20.95
CA PRO A 146 42.80 14.26 -19.98
C PRO A 146 41.75 14.86 -19.03
N THR A 147 40.73 14.06 -18.69
CA THR A 147 39.69 14.44 -17.71
C THR A 147 40.29 14.68 -16.32
N PRO A 148 39.98 15.80 -15.65
CA PRO A 148 40.41 16.02 -14.27
C PRO A 148 39.93 14.91 -13.34
N GLU A 149 40.80 14.41 -12.46
CA GLU A 149 40.46 13.38 -11.47
C GLU A 149 39.30 13.82 -10.55
N ALA A 150 39.22 15.13 -10.26
CA ALA A 150 38.14 15.74 -9.48
C ALA A 150 36.74 15.50 -10.09
N TRP A 151 36.64 15.47 -11.42
CA TRP A 151 35.37 15.25 -12.13
C TRP A 151 34.92 13.79 -11.97
N LYS A 152 35.84 12.84 -12.13
CA LYS A 152 35.58 11.41 -11.94
C LYS A 152 35.08 11.10 -10.51
N ARG A 153 35.69 11.73 -9.50
CA ARG A 153 35.23 11.60 -8.10
C ARG A 153 33.85 12.20 -7.86
N THR A 154 33.52 13.28 -8.57
CA THR A 154 32.19 13.90 -8.48
C THR A 154 31.13 13.01 -9.13
N ASP A 155 31.45 12.35 -10.24
CA ASP A 155 30.58 11.37 -10.91
C ASP A 155 30.32 10.14 -10.04
N ALA A 156 31.35 9.57 -9.42
CA ALA A 156 31.20 8.47 -8.48
C ALA A 156 30.25 8.84 -7.32
N LYS A 157 30.42 10.03 -6.72
CA LYS A 157 29.52 10.52 -5.66
C LYS A 157 28.10 10.77 -6.18
N ALA A 158 27.94 11.26 -7.40
CA ALA A 158 26.64 11.49 -8.01
C ALA A 158 25.89 10.16 -8.27
N LEU A 159 26.58 9.14 -8.79
CA LEU A 159 26.05 7.79 -8.97
C LEU A 159 25.60 7.18 -7.64
N LEU A 160 26.42 7.25 -6.60
CA LEU A 160 26.05 6.75 -5.27
C LEU A 160 24.80 7.46 -4.71
N ARG A 161 24.69 8.78 -4.92
CA ARG A 161 23.50 9.55 -4.50
C ARG A 161 22.27 9.18 -5.30
N SER A 162 22.39 8.97 -6.61
CA SER A 162 21.27 8.52 -7.45
C SER A 162 20.78 7.14 -7.03
N ALA A 163 21.68 6.19 -6.76
CA ALA A 163 21.33 4.87 -6.28
C ALA A 163 20.54 4.94 -4.95
N ARG A 164 21.02 5.75 -4.00
CA ARG A 164 20.32 5.98 -2.72
C ARG A 164 18.94 6.62 -2.92
N ALA A 165 18.81 7.57 -3.85
CA ALA A 165 17.55 8.21 -4.17
C ALA A 165 16.56 7.24 -4.85
N LEU A 166 17.04 6.43 -5.80
CA LEU A 166 16.24 5.41 -6.50
C LEU A 166 15.79 4.30 -5.56
N LEU A 167 16.64 3.89 -4.61
CA LEU A 167 16.27 2.97 -3.53
C LEU A 167 15.17 3.54 -2.63
N GLY A 168 15.19 4.86 -2.38
CA GLY A 168 14.13 5.58 -1.66
C GLY A 168 12.80 5.65 -2.43
N LEU A 169 12.85 5.65 -3.76
CA LEU A 169 11.69 5.63 -4.66
C LEU A 169 11.20 4.21 -5.03
N ASP A 170 11.78 3.16 -4.45
CA ASP A 170 11.53 1.74 -4.79
C ASP A 170 11.77 1.40 -6.28
N ARG A 171 12.61 2.18 -6.97
CA ARG A 171 13.06 1.93 -8.35
C ARG A 171 14.31 1.06 -8.33
N LEU A 172 14.13 -0.19 -7.90
CA LEU A 172 15.23 -1.10 -7.52
C LEU A 172 16.17 -1.45 -8.68
N ASP A 173 15.63 -1.70 -9.88
CA ASP A 173 16.43 -2.08 -11.06
C ASP A 173 17.39 -0.96 -11.48
N GLU A 174 16.88 0.28 -11.51
CA GLU A 174 17.67 1.47 -11.83
C GLU A 174 18.69 1.80 -10.73
N ALA A 175 18.34 1.54 -9.47
CA ALA A 175 19.27 1.67 -8.35
C ALA A 175 20.43 0.67 -8.48
N LEU A 176 20.15 -0.57 -8.88
CA LEU A 176 21.16 -1.59 -9.11
C LEU A 176 22.07 -1.21 -10.29
N ASP A 177 21.50 -0.77 -11.41
CA ASP A 177 22.28 -0.28 -12.57
C ASP A 177 23.20 0.88 -12.18
N SER A 178 22.70 1.85 -11.41
CA SER A 178 23.51 2.98 -10.92
C SER A 178 24.68 2.51 -10.03
N LEU A 179 24.49 1.49 -9.21
CA LEU A 179 25.52 0.92 -8.34
C LEU A 179 26.52 0.04 -9.10
N LEU A 180 26.10 -0.63 -10.18
CA LEU A 180 26.98 -1.37 -11.07
C LEU A 180 27.87 -0.42 -11.86
N ARG A 181 27.31 0.67 -12.40
CA ARG A 181 28.09 1.74 -13.03
C ARG A 181 29.11 2.34 -12.07
N LEU A 182 28.71 2.61 -10.83
CA LEU A 182 29.60 3.10 -9.77
C LEU A 182 30.80 2.16 -9.56
N GLN A 183 30.56 0.85 -9.48
CA GLN A 183 31.64 -0.13 -9.31
C GLN A 183 32.66 -0.06 -10.46
N VAL A 184 32.18 -0.01 -11.71
CA VAL A 184 33.04 0.13 -12.90
C VAL A 184 33.84 1.45 -12.86
N PHE A 185 33.24 2.54 -12.38
CA PHE A 185 33.95 3.81 -12.21
C PHE A 185 35.04 3.75 -11.12
N GLU A 186 34.78 3.13 -9.97
CA GLU A 186 35.77 2.97 -8.89
C GLU A 186 36.94 2.06 -9.31
N GLU A 187 36.66 1.02 -10.11
CA GLU A 187 37.69 0.15 -10.69
C GLU A 187 38.64 0.93 -11.63
N HIS A 188 38.09 1.76 -12.51
CA HIS A 188 38.90 2.62 -13.40
C HIS A 188 39.73 3.68 -12.65
N LEU A 189 39.32 4.05 -11.43
CA LEU A 189 40.09 4.95 -10.56
C LEU A 189 41.18 4.25 -9.75
N GLY A 190 41.28 2.91 -9.84
CA GLY A 190 42.19 2.13 -8.99
C GLY A 190 41.72 2.01 -7.54
N GLU A 191 40.49 2.42 -7.24
CA GLU A 191 39.88 2.42 -5.91
C GLU A 191 38.94 1.22 -5.69
N ALA A 192 39.15 0.11 -6.41
CA ALA A 192 38.29 -1.08 -6.35
C ALA A 192 38.09 -1.65 -4.92
N LYS A 193 39.00 -1.36 -3.99
CA LYS A 193 38.89 -1.78 -2.57
C LYS A 193 37.92 -0.93 -1.75
N LEU A 194 37.54 0.26 -2.22
CA LEU A 194 36.64 1.17 -1.51
C LEU A 194 35.20 0.64 -1.51
N ASP A 195 34.74 0.16 -2.68
CA ASP A 195 33.41 -0.39 -2.95
C ASP A 195 32.29 0.32 -2.18
N SER A 196 32.15 1.63 -2.40
CA SER A 196 31.24 2.48 -1.61
C SER A 196 29.77 2.10 -1.78
N GLY A 197 29.46 1.38 -2.87
CA GLY A 197 28.13 0.87 -3.21
C GLY A 197 27.74 -0.46 -2.56
N LYS A 198 28.67 -1.21 -1.95
CA LYS A 198 28.43 -2.60 -1.48
C LYS A 198 27.19 -2.75 -0.61
N LYS A 199 27.12 -1.97 0.47
CA LYS A 199 26.01 -1.96 1.43
C LYS A 199 24.67 -1.72 0.73
N TRP A 200 24.64 -0.79 -0.23
CA TRP A 200 23.42 -0.43 -0.94
C TRP A 200 23.03 -1.49 -1.96
N ARG A 201 24.00 -2.17 -2.61
CA ARG A 201 23.73 -3.30 -3.52
C ARG A 201 23.10 -4.46 -2.77
N GLU A 202 23.65 -4.82 -1.61
CA GLU A 202 23.08 -5.88 -0.74
C GLU A 202 21.65 -5.53 -0.31
N GLN A 203 21.38 -4.27 0.06
CA GLN A 203 20.04 -3.81 0.41
C GLN A 203 19.06 -3.85 -0.77
N VAL A 204 19.48 -3.39 -1.96
CA VAL A 204 18.67 -3.43 -3.18
C VAL A 204 18.36 -4.87 -3.56
N GLN A 205 19.35 -5.76 -3.58
CA GLN A 205 19.17 -7.18 -3.90
C GLN A 205 18.23 -7.87 -2.91
N THR A 206 18.36 -7.60 -1.61
CA THR A 206 17.46 -8.14 -0.59
C THR A 206 16.01 -7.69 -0.83
N LYS A 207 15.80 -6.40 -1.19
CA LYS A 207 14.46 -5.90 -1.53
C LYS A 207 13.89 -6.51 -2.81
N ILE A 208 14.72 -6.68 -3.85
CA ILE A 208 14.30 -7.32 -5.10
C ILE A 208 13.84 -8.75 -4.81
N GLN A 209 14.65 -9.53 -4.09
CA GLN A 209 14.31 -10.90 -3.71
C GLN A 209 13.02 -10.96 -2.87
N LEU A 210 12.82 -10.02 -1.94
CA LEU A 210 11.59 -9.95 -1.15
C LEU A 210 10.37 -9.65 -2.04
N LYS A 211 10.48 -8.69 -2.97
CA LYS A 211 9.40 -8.30 -3.87
C LYS A 211 9.02 -9.46 -4.81
N GLU A 212 10.02 -10.11 -5.41
CA GLU A 212 9.81 -11.31 -6.22
C GLU A 212 9.15 -12.44 -5.41
N ARG A 213 9.57 -12.65 -4.15
CA ARG A 213 8.97 -13.65 -3.27
C ARG A 213 7.50 -13.35 -3.00
N LEU A 214 7.17 -12.10 -2.64
CA LEU A 214 5.79 -11.67 -2.39
C LEU A 214 4.92 -11.78 -3.64
N ASP A 215 5.45 -11.45 -4.82
CA ASP A 215 4.74 -11.59 -6.09
C ASP A 215 4.46 -13.05 -6.44
N LEU A 216 5.42 -13.95 -6.19
CA LEU A 216 5.24 -15.39 -6.35
C LEU A 216 4.23 -15.95 -5.35
N GLU A 217 4.29 -15.57 -4.07
CA GLU A 217 3.32 -15.95 -3.04
C GLU A 217 1.90 -15.49 -3.42
N LYS A 218 1.76 -14.25 -3.93
CA LYS A 218 0.48 -13.70 -4.38
C LYS A 218 -0.08 -14.49 -5.57
N LYS A 219 0.74 -14.80 -6.57
CA LYS A 219 0.35 -15.61 -7.73
C LYS A 219 -0.08 -17.01 -7.32
N GLU A 220 0.66 -17.65 -6.43
CA GLU A 220 0.31 -18.98 -5.91
C GLU A 220 -0.99 -18.95 -5.11
N LYS A 221 -1.18 -17.96 -4.23
CA LYS A 221 -2.42 -17.81 -3.46
C LYS A 221 -3.63 -17.63 -4.37
N GLU A 222 -3.48 -16.86 -5.45
CA GLU A 222 -4.54 -16.68 -6.44
C GLU A 222 -4.82 -17.98 -7.21
N ARG A 223 -3.78 -18.73 -7.58
CA ARG A 223 -3.91 -20.04 -8.22
C ARG A 223 -4.70 -21.02 -7.33
N ARG A 224 -4.29 -21.16 -6.06
CA ARG A 224 -4.98 -22.04 -5.10
C ARG A 224 -6.44 -21.65 -4.91
N ARG A 225 -6.72 -20.35 -4.77
CA ARG A 225 -8.10 -19.83 -4.63
C ARG A 225 -8.97 -20.23 -5.82
N LYS A 226 -8.48 -20.07 -7.05
CA LYS A 226 -9.23 -20.42 -8.27
C LYS A 226 -9.48 -21.92 -8.35
N GLU A 227 -8.46 -22.74 -8.14
CA GLU A 227 -8.60 -24.20 -8.19
C GLU A 227 -9.51 -24.73 -7.07
N GLU A 228 -9.47 -24.14 -5.88
CA GLU A 228 -10.37 -24.48 -4.77
C GLU A 228 -11.82 -24.08 -5.08
N GLU A 229 -12.04 -22.89 -5.67
CA GLU A 229 -13.37 -22.43 -6.10
C GLU A 229 -13.96 -23.34 -7.19
N GLU A 230 -13.16 -23.72 -8.19
CA GLU A 230 -13.56 -24.66 -9.24
C GLU A 230 -13.89 -26.05 -8.68
N ALA A 231 -13.06 -26.56 -7.77
CA ALA A 231 -13.31 -27.84 -7.10
C ALA A 231 -14.57 -27.80 -6.23
N LEU A 232 -14.82 -26.69 -5.54
CA LEU A 232 -16.02 -26.48 -4.73
C LEU A 232 -17.28 -26.46 -5.61
N ILE A 233 -17.27 -25.73 -6.73
CA ILE A 233 -18.37 -25.69 -7.70
C ILE A 233 -18.67 -27.10 -8.23
N LEU A 234 -17.63 -27.86 -8.57
CA LEU A 234 -17.78 -29.24 -9.02
C LEU A 234 -18.39 -30.13 -7.92
N ALA A 235 -17.86 -30.06 -6.69
CA ALA A 235 -18.35 -30.83 -5.55
C ALA A 235 -19.82 -30.55 -5.24
N MET A 236 -20.23 -29.27 -5.29
CA MET A 236 -21.61 -28.84 -5.09
C MET A 236 -22.53 -29.34 -6.21
N SER A 237 -22.10 -29.20 -7.45
CA SER A 237 -22.88 -29.63 -8.63
C SER A 237 -23.11 -31.15 -8.64
N LEU A 238 -22.07 -31.94 -8.35
CA LEU A 238 -22.16 -33.40 -8.27
C LEU A 238 -23.10 -33.89 -7.15
N ARG A 239 -23.31 -33.06 -6.11
CA ARG A 239 -24.21 -33.37 -5.00
C ARG A 239 -25.65 -32.92 -5.24
N GLY A 240 -25.96 -32.26 -6.36
CA GLY A 240 -27.31 -31.78 -6.63
C GLY A 240 -27.63 -30.40 -6.05
N VAL A 241 -26.61 -29.61 -5.72
CA VAL A 241 -26.80 -28.20 -5.35
C VAL A 241 -27.00 -27.39 -6.63
N ALA A 242 -28.12 -26.69 -6.71
CA ALA A 242 -28.38 -25.78 -7.81
C ALA A 242 -27.71 -24.43 -7.54
N LEU A 243 -26.63 -24.16 -8.27
CA LEU A 243 -25.91 -22.89 -8.18
C LEU A 243 -26.68 -21.76 -8.90
N PRO A 244 -26.64 -20.52 -8.38
CA PRO A 244 -27.15 -19.36 -9.08
C PRO A 244 -26.34 -19.11 -10.37
N LYS A 245 -26.90 -18.34 -11.31
CA LYS A 245 -26.19 -17.98 -12.54
C LYS A 245 -24.99 -17.07 -12.19
N ILE A 246 -23.78 -17.62 -12.31
CA ILE A 246 -22.54 -16.89 -12.09
C ILE A 246 -22.33 -15.91 -13.25
N THR A 247 -22.19 -14.63 -12.94
CA THR A 247 -21.91 -13.57 -13.92
C THR A 247 -20.77 -12.69 -13.41
N ALA A 248 -20.09 -11.95 -14.28
CA ALA A 248 -19.01 -11.06 -13.87
C ALA A 248 -19.45 -10.02 -12.81
N SER A 249 -20.72 -9.61 -12.83
CA SER A 249 -21.31 -8.68 -11.85
C SER A 249 -21.74 -9.34 -10.53
N LYS A 250 -21.94 -10.66 -10.51
CA LYS A 250 -22.36 -11.43 -9.34
C LYS A 250 -21.51 -12.69 -9.22
N PRO A 251 -20.30 -12.57 -8.63
CA PRO A 251 -19.47 -13.74 -8.37
C PRO A 251 -20.13 -14.64 -7.32
N LEU A 252 -19.64 -15.88 -7.24
CA LEU A 252 -20.13 -16.86 -6.28
C LEU A 252 -20.02 -16.29 -4.84
N PHE A 253 -21.10 -16.44 -4.07
CA PHE A 253 -21.20 -15.94 -2.69
C PHE A 253 -21.04 -14.43 -2.50
N SER A 254 -21.20 -13.61 -3.54
CA SER A 254 -21.14 -12.14 -3.44
C SER A 254 -22.14 -11.51 -2.46
N GLU A 255 -23.26 -12.18 -2.23
CA GLU A 255 -24.32 -11.74 -1.32
C GLU A 255 -24.14 -12.31 0.12
N CYS A 256 -23.07 -13.08 0.37
CA CYS A 256 -22.76 -13.65 1.69
C CYS A 256 -22.24 -12.57 2.64
N PRO A 257 -22.81 -12.43 3.85
CA PRO A 257 -22.27 -11.55 4.90
C PRO A 257 -20.80 -11.87 5.24
N SER A 258 -20.02 -10.85 5.61
CA SER A 258 -18.58 -10.99 5.87
C SER A 258 -18.23 -11.81 7.11
N ASP A 259 -19.17 -11.92 8.05
CA ASP A 259 -19.09 -12.69 9.29
C ASP A 259 -19.50 -14.15 9.13
N VAL A 260 -20.12 -14.50 7.99
CA VAL A 260 -20.57 -15.86 7.70
C VAL A 260 -19.66 -16.50 6.67
N ARG A 261 -19.28 -17.75 6.93
CA ARG A 261 -18.50 -18.53 5.97
C ARG A 261 -19.47 -19.17 4.96
N PRO A 262 -19.34 -18.91 3.66
CA PRO A 262 -20.17 -19.57 2.64
C PRO A 262 -19.86 -21.07 2.57
N PRO A 263 -20.59 -21.86 1.74
CA PRO A 263 -20.32 -23.26 1.53
C PRO A 263 -18.84 -23.52 1.25
N HIS A 264 -18.25 -24.46 1.97
CA HIS A 264 -16.81 -24.72 1.91
C HIS A 264 -16.51 -26.19 2.24
N PHE A 265 -15.30 -26.64 1.93
CA PHE A 265 -14.81 -27.96 2.33
C PHE A 265 -14.63 -28.04 3.83
N ASP A 266 -15.08 -29.14 4.41
CA ASP A 266 -14.89 -29.46 5.81
C ASP A 266 -13.38 -29.56 6.11
N PRO A 267 -12.83 -28.69 7.00
CA PRO A 267 -11.39 -28.65 7.27
C PRO A 267 -10.85 -29.99 7.81
N ASP A 268 -11.68 -30.76 8.52
CA ASP A 268 -11.26 -32.03 9.12
C ASP A 268 -11.28 -33.19 8.10
N SER A 269 -11.97 -33.01 6.97
CA SER A 269 -12.05 -33.99 5.89
C SER A 269 -11.07 -33.72 4.74
N LEU A 270 -10.23 -32.68 4.84
CA LEU A 270 -9.27 -32.33 3.79
C LEU A 270 -8.16 -33.37 3.66
N PRO A 271 -7.81 -33.82 2.42
CA PRO A 271 -6.65 -34.67 2.24
C PRO A 271 -5.36 -33.90 2.56
N PRO A 272 -4.27 -34.60 2.94
CA PRO A 272 -3.00 -33.95 3.26
C PRO A 272 -2.46 -33.05 2.15
N SER A 273 -2.75 -33.36 0.87
CA SER A 273 -2.33 -32.57 -0.30
C SER A 273 -3.09 -31.25 -0.47
N SER A 274 -4.23 -31.07 0.19
CA SER A 274 -5.04 -29.84 0.13
C SER A 274 -4.93 -29.00 1.41
N SER A 275 -4.09 -29.41 2.35
CA SER A 275 -3.95 -28.74 3.64
C SER A 275 -3.51 -27.27 3.48
N PRO A 276 -4.12 -26.33 4.23
CA PRO A 276 -3.71 -24.93 4.24
C PRO A 276 -2.31 -24.73 4.86
N THR A 277 -1.77 -25.73 5.57
CA THR A 277 -0.42 -25.68 6.16
C THR A 277 0.70 -25.84 5.13
N ILE A 278 0.39 -26.26 3.90
CA ILE A 278 1.40 -26.41 2.84
C ILE A 278 1.93 -25.02 2.44
N PRO A 279 3.25 -24.77 2.52
CA PRO A 279 3.86 -23.50 2.13
C PRO A 279 3.47 -23.07 0.71
N LEU A 280 3.24 -21.77 0.50
CA LEU A 280 2.97 -21.22 -0.84
C LEU A 280 4.18 -21.38 -1.76
N LEU A 281 5.38 -21.15 -1.24
CA LEU A 281 6.62 -21.33 -1.98
C LEU A 281 7.38 -22.53 -1.45
N SER A 282 7.90 -23.36 -2.36
CA SER A 282 8.89 -24.38 -2.01
C SER A 282 10.18 -23.69 -1.55
N ALA A 283 10.73 -24.13 -0.43
CA ALA A 283 12.01 -23.61 0.06
C ALA A 283 13.09 -23.92 -0.99
N LYS A 284 13.65 -22.89 -1.63
CA LYS A 284 14.81 -23.02 -2.53
C LYS A 284 16.04 -23.35 -1.68
N GLY A 285 16.35 -24.65 -1.56
CA GLY A 285 17.62 -25.17 -1.06
C GLY A 285 17.87 -24.96 0.44
N GLY A 286 17.68 -26.02 1.23
CA GLY A 286 18.20 -26.09 2.60
C GLY A 286 17.23 -26.72 3.59
N ALA A 287 17.55 -27.95 3.98
CA ALA A 287 17.12 -28.64 5.21
C ALA A 287 15.67 -28.39 5.65
N ALA A 288 14.73 -29.08 5.01
CA ALA A 288 13.41 -29.23 5.57
C ALA A 288 13.33 -30.55 6.34
N ASP A 289 13.64 -30.48 7.64
CA ASP A 289 13.19 -31.46 8.63
C ASP A 289 11.67 -31.32 8.79
N SER A 290 10.91 -31.80 7.80
CA SER A 290 9.49 -32.13 7.95
C SER A 290 9.04 -32.90 6.72
N SER A 291 8.25 -33.95 6.94
CA SER A 291 7.63 -34.82 5.94
C SER A 291 6.73 -34.12 4.89
N ALA A 292 6.62 -32.78 4.93
CA ALA A 292 5.88 -31.95 3.99
C ALA A 292 6.76 -31.33 2.87
N ALA A 293 8.08 -31.52 2.92
CA ALA A 293 9.03 -31.00 1.95
C ALA A 293 8.95 -31.74 0.61
N GLY A 294 7.96 -31.39 -0.22
CA GLY A 294 7.77 -31.95 -1.55
C GLY A 294 6.31 -32.16 -1.96
N VAL A 295 5.36 -32.00 -1.02
CA VAL A 295 3.94 -32.14 -1.33
C VAL A 295 3.46 -30.86 -2.01
N LYS A 296 3.24 -30.94 -3.33
CA LYS A 296 2.60 -29.87 -4.10
C LYS A 296 1.13 -29.78 -3.69
N TRP A 297 0.66 -28.58 -3.34
CA TRP A 297 -0.74 -28.37 -3.04
C TRP A 297 -1.61 -28.69 -4.26
N THR A 298 -2.69 -29.45 -4.03
CA THR A 298 -3.73 -29.74 -5.00
C THR A 298 -5.10 -29.38 -4.43
N ALA A 299 -6.04 -28.98 -5.28
CA ALA A 299 -7.40 -28.72 -4.83
C ALA A 299 -8.05 -29.97 -4.21
N PRO A 300 -8.97 -29.80 -3.24
CA PRO A 300 -9.69 -30.91 -2.64
C PRO A 300 -10.49 -31.70 -3.70
N PRO A 301 -10.52 -33.03 -3.62
CA PRO A 301 -11.34 -33.85 -4.50
C PRO A 301 -12.84 -33.62 -4.22
N PRO A 302 -13.71 -33.80 -5.23
CA PRO A 302 -15.14 -33.48 -5.09
C PRO A 302 -15.89 -34.36 -4.07
N GLU A 303 -15.32 -35.50 -3.67
CA GLU A 303 -15.87 -36.40 -2.66
C GLU A 303 -15.66 -35.87 -1.23
N THR A 304 -14.77 -34.90 -1.01
CA THR A 304 -14.48 -34.33 0.33
C THR A 304 -15.72 -33.67 0.94
N SER A 305 -16.02 -33.98 2.20
CA SER A 305 -17.19 -33.43 2.92
C SER A 305 -17.29 -31.90 2.78
N LEU A 306 -18.52 -31.41 2.66
CA LEU A 306 -18.81 -29.98 2.57
C LEU A 306 -19.59 -29.55 3.82
N ILE A 307 -19.47 -28.27 4.16
CA ILE A 307 -20.23 -27.62 5.21
C ILE A 307 -21.07 -26.53 4.54
N PHE A 308 -22.36 -26.47 4.88
CA PHE A 308 -23.28 -25.48 4.35
C PHE A 308 -23.90 -24.65 5.48
N PRO A 309 -24.04 -23.33 5.30
CA PRO A 309 -24.97 -22.54 6.08
C PRO A 309 -26.40 -22.90 5.69
N ILE A 310 -27.28 -23.07 6.67
CA ILE A 310 -28.70 -23.40 6.46
C ILE A 310 -29.61 -22.47 7.25
N PHE A 311 -30.56 -21.87 6.55
CA PHE A 311 -31.72 -21.22 7.15
C PHE A 311 -32.78 -22.27 7.54
N LEU A 312 -33.21 -22.26 8.80
CA LEU A 312 -34.40 -22.95 9.28
C LEU A 312 -35.56 -21.96 9.38
N MET A 313 -36.50 -22.08 8.46
CA MET A 313 -37.74 -21.32 8.46
C MET A 313 -38.79 -22.02 9.31
N MET A 314 -39.32 -21.33 10.32
CA MET A 314 -40.44 -21.79 11.14
C MET A 314 -41.63 -20.84 10.99
N PRO A 315 -42.43 -20.98 9.91
CA PRO A 315 -43.49 -20.03 9.57
C PRO A 315 -44.70 -20.07 10.49
N LEU A 316 -44.84 -21.13 11.30
CA LEU A 316 -45.97 -21.33 12.21
C LEU A 316 -45.63 -21.02 13.68
N SER A 317 -44.38 -20.62 13.95
CA SER A 317 -43.97 -20.04 15.23
C SER A 317 -44.62 -18.68 15.43
N ASP A 318 -44.72 -18.23 16.69
CA ASP A 318 -45.27 -16.92 17.04
C ASP A 318 -44.23 -16.11 17.83
N PRO A 319 -43.54 -15.13 17.19
CA PRO A 319 -43.61 -14.77 15.76
C PRO A 319 -42.94 -15.82 14.85
N PRO A 320 -43.18 -15.79 13.53
CA PRO A 320 -42.45 -16.61 12.56
C PRO A 320 -40.95 -16.34 12.64
N THR A 321 -40.12 -17.40 12.65
CA THR A 321 -38.66 -17.27 12.74
C THR A 321 -37.95 -17.79 11.49
N ARG A 322 -36.75 -17.25 11.27
CA ARG A 322 -35.78 -17.65 10.26
C ARG A 322 -34.42 -17.73 10.93
N ASP A 323 -34.10 -18.90 11.46
CA ASP A 323 -32.88 -19.12 12.23
C ASP A 323 -31.76 -19.61 11.30
N LEU A 324 -30.50 -19.25 11.58
CA LEU A 324 -29.35 -19.61 10.74
C LEU A 324 -28.44 -20.59 11.50
N CYS A 325 -28.28 -21.80 10.97
CA CYS A 325 -27.15 -22.66 11.33
C CYS A 325 -25.98 -22.31 10.42
N LEU A 326 -24.87 -21.88 11.02
CA LEU A 326 -23.67 -21.48 10.29
C LEU A 326 -22.96 -22.69 9.65
N GLU A 327 -22.96 -23.84 10.33
CA GLU A 327 -22.17 -25.00 9.95
C GLU A 327 -23.01 -26.29 9.99
N PHE A 328 -23.51 -26.72 8.82
CA PHE A 328 -24.16 -28.00 8.67
C PHE A 328 -23.36 -28.92 7.76
N HIS A 329 -22.74 -29.94 8.37
CA HIS A 329 -21.88 -30.91 7.67
C HIS A 329 -22.69 -31.85 6.79
N THR A 330 -22.16 -32.22 5.62
CA THR A 330 -22.83 -33.17 4.71
C THR A 330 -23.12 -34.55 5.33
N ALA A 331 -22.35 -34.94 6.34
CA ALA A 331 -22.51 -36.21 7.05
C ALA A 331 -23.51 -36.12 8.23
N ALA A 332 -23.88 -34.93 8.69
CA ALA A 332 -24.78 -34.73 9.81
C ALA A 332 -26.24 -35.04 9.44
N THR A 333 -27.04 -35.48 10.42
CA THR A 333 -28.46 -35.77 10.20
C THR A 333 -29.34 -34.55 10.46
N PHE A 334 -30.50 -34.50 9.81
CA PHE A 334 -31.46 -33.42 10.05
C PHE A 334 -32.10 -33.48 11.44
N GLY A 335 -32.13 -34.64 12.09
CA GLY A 335 -32.52 -34.76 13.49
C GLY A 335 -31.57 -34.02 14.43
N ASP A 336 -30.26 -34.15 14.17
CA ASP A 336 -29.23 -33.44 14.95
C ASP A 336 -29.31 -31.92 14.73
N LEU A 337 -29.60 -31.49 13.49
CA LEU A 337 -29.82 -30.07 13.17
C LEU A 337 -31.00 -29.48 13.94
N LEU A 338 -32.13 -30.18 14.01
CA LEU A 338 -33.28 -29.71 14.79
C LEU A 338 -32.94 -29.63 16.28
N ALA A 339 -32.28 -30.67 16.81
CA ALA A 339 -31.87 -30.70 18.20
C ALA A 339 -30.89 -29.56 18.55
N SER A 340 -29.99 -29.18 17.64
CA SER A 340 -29.07 -28.06 17.85
C SER A 340 -29.74 -26.68 17.77
N MET A 341 -30.95 -26.60 17.21
CA MET A 341 -31.80 -25.40 17.18
C MET A 341 -32.95 -25.46 18.19
N ASP A 342 -32.81 -26.27 19.25
CA ASP A 342 -33.81 -26.45 20.31
C ASP A 342 -35.19 -26.90 19.82
N GLN A 343 -35.26 -27.60 18.68
CA GLN A 343 -36.49 -28.18 18.13
C GLN A 343 -36.55 -29.69 18.34
N ASP A 344 -37.73 -30.21 18.71
CA ASP A 344 -37.92 -31.65 18.86
C ASP A 344 -38.17 -32.33 17.49
N PRO A 345 -37.31 -33.26 17.04
CA PRO A 345 -37.51 -34.00 15.80
C PRO A 345 -38.78 -34.86 15.80
N SER A 346 -39.29 -35.24 16.98
CA SER A 346 -40.48 -36.07 17.13
C SER A 346 -41.76 -35.30 16.79
N THR A 347 -41.81 -34.01 17.06
CA THR A 347 -42.98 -33.14 16.84
C THR A 347 -42.86 -32.29 15.58
N THR A 348 -41.65 -32.10 15.05
CA THR A 348 -41.40 -31.22 13.89
C THR A 348 -41.15 -32.02 12.62
N ALA A 349 -41.75 -31.60 11.51
CA ALA A 349 -41.52 -32.14 10.17
C ALA A 349 -40.80 -31.11 9.29
N MET A 350 -39.79 -31.57 8.56
CA MET A 350 -38.96 -30.72 7.71
C MET A 350 -39.26 -30.94 6.23
N TYR A 351 -39.15 -29.87 5.46
CA TYR A 351 -39.41 -29.85 4.02
C TYR A 351 -38.42 -28.94 3.30
N ILE A 352 -38.08 -29.30 2.07
CA ILE A 352 -37.27 -28.48 1.17
C ILE A 352 -38.01 -28.25 -0.13
N ALA A 353 -37.72 -27.13 -0.80
CA ALA A 353 -38.17 -26.84 -2.15
C ALA A 353 -36.99 -26.94 -3.11
N THR A 354 -37.15 -27.70 -4.19
CA THR A 354 -36.15 -27.78 -5.27
C THR A 354 -36.33 -26.65 -6.28
N LYS A 355 -35.33 -26.43 -7.12
CA LYS A 355 -35.34 -25.40 -8.18
C LYS A 355 -36.51 -25.57 -9.15
N LYS A 356 -36.93 -26.80 -9.46
CA LYS A 356 -38.10 -27.08 -10.30
C LYS A 356 -39.43 -27.08 -9.55
N GLY A 357 -39.44 -26.63 -8.31
CA GLY A 357 -40.65 -26.50 -7.49
C GLY A 357 -41.18 -27.82 -6.93
N ARG A 358 -40.34 -28.86 -6.79
CA ARG A 358 -40.72 -30.05 -6.01
C ARG A 358 -40.56 -29.77 -4.53
N VAL A 359 -41.56 -30.14 -3.74
CA VAL A 359 -41.49 -30.07 -2.27
C VAL A 359 -41.23 -31.47 -1.73
N LEU A 360 -40.07 -31.66 -1.12
CA LEU A 360 -39.63 -32.94 -0.57
C LEU A 360 -39.72 -32.91 0.95
N LYS A 361 -40.33 -33.94 1.54
CA LYS A 361 -40.31 -34.15 3.00
C LYS A 361 -38.98 -34.77 3.40
N VAL A 362 -38.28 -34.15 4.34
CA VAL A 362 -36.97 -34.60 4.83
C VAL A 362 -37.16 -35.44 6.09
N GLY A 363 -36.60 -36.65 6.09
CA GLY A 363 -36.61 -37.53 7.25
C GLY A 363 -35.47 -37.22 8.22
N ASN A 364 -35.76 -37.28 9.53
CA ASN A 364 -34.80 -36.91 10.58
C ASN A 364 -33.50 -37.73 10.56
N LYS A 365 -33.56 -39.00 10.14
CA LYS A 365 -32.39 -39.90 10.07
C LYS A 365 -31.59 -39.76 8.77
N LEU A 366 -32.05 -38.94 7.82
CA LEU A 366 -31.32 -38.70 6.58
C LEU A 366 -30.19 -37.70 6.85
N THR A 367 -29.08 -37.89 6.14
CA THR A 367 -27.97 -36.94 6.14
C THR A 367 -28.19 -35.87 5.08
N LEU A 368 -27.57 -34.70 5.25
CA LEU A 368 -27.60 -33.64 4.25
C LEU A 368 -27.18 -34.16 2.87
N GLY A 369 -26.06 -34.88 2.78
CA GLY A 369 -25.56 -35.42 1.52
C GLY A 369 -26.58 -36.29 0.77
N LYS A 370 -27.33 -37.14 1.48
CA LYS A 370 -28.38 -37.98 0.87
C LYS A 370 -29.54 -37.14 0.34
N VAL A 371 -29.92 -36.09 1.06
CA VAL A 371 -31.02 -35.20 0.66
C VAL A 371 -30.63 -34.35 -0.55
N LEU A 372 -29.39 -33.86 -0.63
CA LEU A 372 -28.89 -33.12 -1.80
C LEU A 372 -28.96 -33.98 -3.06
N VAL A 373 -28.48 -35.23 -3.01
CA VAL A 373 -28.55 -36.17 -4.14
C VAL A 373 -30.00 -36.46 -4.53
N ALA A 374 -30.90 -36.65 -3.55
CA ALA A 374 -32.32 -36.83 -3.82
C ALA A 374 -32.99 -35.59 -4.46
N ALA A 375 -32.52 -34.39 -4.10
CA ALA A 375 -33.00 -33.13 -4.68
C ALA A 375 -32.56 -32.94 -6.14
N ALA A 376 -31.44 -33.53 -6.57
CA ALA A 376 -31.00 -33.52 -7.96
C ALA A 376 -31.99 -34.22 -8.92
N GLY A 377 -32.68 -35.25 -8.42
CA GLY A 377 -33.52 -36.13 -9.22
C GLY A 377 -32.72 -37.07 -10.14
N GLU A 378 -33.41 -38.02 -10.79
CA GLU A 378 -32.78 -39.06 -11.61
C GLU A 378 -32.08 -38.51 -12.87
N ALA A 379 -32.60 -37.42 -13.43
CA ALA A 379 -32.03 -36.77 -14.60
C ALA A 379 -30.92 -35.75 -14.27
N GLY A 380 -30.69 -35.45 -12.98
CA GLY A 380 -29.70 -34.45 -12.53
C GLY A 380 -29.99 -33.02 -12.99
N ASP A 381 -31.22 -32.74 -13.44
CA ASP A 381 -31.62 -31.45 -14.03
C ASP A 381 -32.40 -30.56 -13.04
N ASP A 382 -32.68 -31.07 -11.84
CA ASP A 382 -33.20 -30.34 -10.69
C ASP A 382 -32.09 -30.16 -9.63
N GLY A 383 -32.40 -29.53 -8.51
CA GLY A 383 -31.46 -29.43 -7.40
C GLY A 383 -31.98 -28.58 -6.25
N TRP A 384 -31.25 -28.57 -5.15
CA TRP A 384 -31.54 -27.67 -4.04
C TRP A 384 -30.81 -26.35 -4.25
N GLU A 385 -31.57 -25.28 -4.48
CA GLU A 385 -31.01 -23.96 -4.77
C GLU A 385 -30.50 -23.26 -3.52
N LEU A 386 -29.34 -22.60 -3.64
CA LEU A 386 -28.86 -21.68 -2.61
C LEU A 386 -29.71 -20.41 -2.58
N LYS A 387 -30.39 -20.17 -1.46
CA LYS A 387 -31.04 -18.90 -1.16
C LYS A 387 -30.00 -17.83 -0.87
N GLU A 388 -30.29 -16.62 -1.36
CA GLU A 388 -29.39 -15.47 -1.32
C GLU A 388 -28.01 -15.79 -1.94
N GLY A 389 -27.91 -16.85 -2.75
CA GLY A 389 -26.66 -17.26 -3.38
C GLY A 389 -25.61 -17.88 -2.46
N TRP A 390 -25.88 -18.10 -1.16
CA TRP A 390 -24.88 -18.63 -0.22
C TRP A 390 -25.40 -19.62 0.84
N ALA A 391 -26.71 -19.69 1.14
CA ALA A 391 -27.23 -20.63 2.15
C ALA A 391 -28.29 -21.57 1.57
N LEU A 392 -28.46 -22.76 2.15
CA LEU A 392 -29.63 -23.59 1.89
C LEU A 392 -30.80 -23.13 2.76
N GLU A 393 -32.03 -23.38 2.31
CA GLU A 393 -33.24 -23.04 3.07
C GLU A 393 -34.09 -24.29 3.32
N LEU A 394 -34.37 -24.53 4.59
CA LEU A 394 -35.14 -25.64 5.13
C LEU A 394 -36.39 -25.08 5.82
N VAL A 395 -37.55 -25.70 5.60
CA VAL A 395 -38.79 -25.30 6.24
C VAL A 395 -39.18 -26.35 7.27
N ALA A 396 -39.37 -25.93 8.52
CA ALA A 396 -39.86 -26.77 9.61
C ALA A 396 -41.28 -26.36 10.02
N VAL A 397 -42.16 -27.34 10.14
CA VAL A 397 -43.55 -27.15 10.60
C VAL A 397 -43.91 -28.21 11.65
N PRO A 398 -44.76 -27.89 12.63
CA PRO A 398 -45.27 -28.88 13.57
C PRO A 398 -46.07 -29.96 12.84
N LYS A 399 -45.90 -31.22 13.25
CA LYS A 399 -46.70 -32.35 12.77
C LYS A 399 -48.14 -32.18 13.24
N GLY A 400 -49.08 -32.33 12.32
CA GLY A 400 -50.51 -32.23 12.58
C GLY A 400 -51.22 -31.40 11.52
N PRO A 401 -52.56 -31.23 11.64
CA PRO A 401 -53.39 -30.62 10.61
C PRO A 401 -52.94 -29.21 10.22
N ARG A 402 -52.54 -28.39 11.20
CA ARG A 402 -52.06 -27.02 10.97
C ARG A 402 -50.82 -26.97 10.07
N GLY A 403 -49.86 -27.87 10.29
CA GLY A 403 -48.65 -27.96 9.48
C GLY A 403 -48.93 -28.51 8.09
N GLU A 404 -49.80 -29.52 7.98
CA GLU A 404 -50.20 -30.13 6.70
C GLU A 404 -50.94 -29.13 5.80
N ASP A 405 -51.86 -28.33 6.38
CA ASP A 405 -52.58 -27.28 5.67
C ASP A 405 -51.63 -26.20 5.14
N TRP A 406 -50.67 -25.77 5.96
CA TRP A 406 -49.67 -24.78 5.56
C TRP A 406 -48.79 -25.31 4.42
N ILE A 407 -48.27 -26.53 4.55
CA ILE A 407 -47.46 -27.18 3.50
C ILE A 407 -48.27 -27.37 2.22
N GLY A 408 -49.57 -27.67 2.31
CA GLY A 408 -50.46 -27.77 1.17
C GLY A 408 -50.59 -26.46 0.38
N LYS A 409 -50.64 -25.31 1.08
CA LYS A 409 -50.62 -23.97 0.46
C LYS A 409 -49.25 -23.67 -0.14
N TRP A 410 -48.18 -23.83 0.65
CA TRP A 410 -46.82 -23.57 0.21
C TRP A 410 -46.42 -24.39 -1.03
N LYS A 411 -46.86 -25.65 -1.13
CA LYS A 411 -46.68 -26.47 -2.34
C LYS A 411 -47.27 -25.87 -3.61
N LYS A 412 -48.40 -25.15 -3.49
CA LYS A 412 -49.02 -24.46 -4.63
C LYS A 412 -48.22 -23.20 -4.98
N ASP A 413 -47.78 -22.46 -3.97
CA ASP A 413 -47.00 -21.23 -4.15
C ASP A 413 -45.65 -21.53 -4.83
N VAL A 414 -44.93 -22.54 -4.35
CA VAL A 414 -43.66 -23.02 -4.93
C VAL A 414 -43.83 -23.47 -6.38
N LYS A 415 -44.93 -24.15 -6.72
CA LYS A 415 -45.22 -24.57 -8.12
C LYS A 415 -45.60 -23.41 -9.02
N ALA A 416 -46.21 -22.37 -8.47
CA ALA A 416 -46.59 -21.17 -9.20
C ALA A 416 -45.42 -20.19 -9.38
N ASP A 417 -44.22 -20.53 -8.86
CA ASP A 417 -43.05 -19.63 -8.71
C ASP A 417 -43.40 -18.33 -7.97
N VAL A 418 -44.45 -18.38 -7.15
CA VAL A 418 -44.84 -17.30 -6.26
C VAL A 418 -43.97 -17.44 -5.03
N ARG A 419 -42.87 -16.68 -5.01
CA ARG A 419 -42.01 -16.60 -3.81
C ARG A 419 -42.90 -16.19 -2.63
N PRO A 420 -42.85 -16.91 -1.49
CA PRO A 420 -43.64 -16.53 -0.33
C PRO A 420 -43.23 -15.11 0.08
N LEU A 421 -44.18 -14.18 0.01
CA LEU A 421 -44.06 -12.87 0.62
C LEU A 421 -44.10 -13.11 2.14
N ILE A 422 -42.95 -12.94 2.79
CA ILE A 422 -42.87 -12.77 4.24
C ILE A 422 -42.26 -11.40 4.49
#